data_AF-A0A914ZKW7-F1
#
_entry.id   AF-A0A914ZKW7-F1
#
_cell.length_a   1.000
_cell.length_b   1.000
_cell.length_c   1.000
_cell.angle_alpha   90.00
_cell.angle_beta   90.00
_cell.angle_gamma   90.00
#
_symmetry.space_group_name_H-M   'P 1'
#
loop_
_entity.id
_entity.type
_entity.pdbx_description
1 polymer ?
#
loop_
_entity_poly.entity_id
_entity_poly.type
_entity_poly.pdbx_seq_one_letter_code
_entity_poly.pdbx_strand_id
1 'polypeptide(L)' 'PYAGSFRKINMKPIYTLIYFDIRGLAEQIRLLLTDNRIPFDEIRIKSEDEWNEIKESFVFGQLPCLKDDDVKIV' A
#
# COMPACT_ATOMS: atom_id res chain seq x y z
N PRO A 1 -5.35 4.61 27.32
CA PRO A 1 -5.38 5.85 26.52
C PRO A 1 -4.11 5.96 25.66
N TYR A 2 -4.16 5.45 24.43
CA TYR A 2 -3.03 5.52 23.51
C TYR A 2 -2.86 6.96 23.03
N ALA A 3 -1.98 7.70 23.69
CA ALA A 3 -1.51 8.99 23.23
C ALA A 3 -0.58 8.75 22.03
N GLY A 4 -1.16 8.59 20.85
CA GLY A 4 -0.42 8.60 19.58
C GLY A 4 0.21 9.97 19.38
N SER A 5 1.53 10.00 19.26
CA SER A 5 2.31 11.18 18.90
C SER A 5 1.75 11.82 17.63
N PHE A 6 1.35 13.09 17.71
CA PHE A 6 0.90 13.87 16.54
C PHE A 6 2.10 14.04 15.59
N ARG A 7 2.19 13.16 14.59
CA ARG A 7 3.08 13.35 13.45
C ARG A 7 2.69 14.64 12.72
N LYS A 8 3.66 15.53 12.51
CA LYS A 8 3.55 16.72 11.65
C LYS A 8 2.85 16.34 10.34
N ILE A 9 1.84 17.11 9.96
CA ILE A 9 1.06 16.92 8.73
C ILE A 9 1.99 17.19 7.53
N ASN A 10 2.60 16.14 7.00
CA ASN A 10 3.17 16.18 5.66
C ASN A 10 2.00 15.91 4.70
N MET A 11 1.78 16.79 3.72
CA MET A 11 0.62 16.75 2.80
C MET A 11 0.57 15.52 1.86
N LYS A 12 1.46 14.54 2.04
CA LYS A 12 1.47 13.31 1.27
C LYS A 12 0.77 12.20 2.06
N PRO A 13 -0.05 11.36 1.41
CA PRO A 13 -0.64 10.21 2.10
C PRO A 13 0.48 9.30 2.62
N ILE A 14 0.36 8.89 3.88
CA ILE A 14 1.35 8.07 4.59
C ILE A 14 1.38 6.65 4.00
N TYR A 15 0.24 6.20 3.46
CA TYR A 15 0.06 4.87 2.92
C TYR A 15 0.14 4.84 1.40
N THR A 16 0.87 3.86 0.86
CA THR A 16 0.83 3.50 -0.56
C THR A 16 0.47 2.03 -0.70
N LEU A 17 -0.61 1.72 -1.41
CA LEU A 17 -1.02 0.36 -1.74
C LEU A 17 -0.43 -0.05 -3.08
N ILE A 18 0.29 -1.16 -3.11
CA ILE A 18 0.88 -1.72 -4.33
C ILE A 18 0.20 -3.05 -4.65
N TYR A 19 -0.39 -3.15 -5.83
CA TYR A 19 -1.03 -4.39 -6.31
C TYR A 19 -1.14 -4.43 -7.84
N PHE A 20 -1.66 -5.52 -8.38
CA PHE A 20 -2.06 -5.61 -9.78
C PHE A 20 -3.27 -4.73 -10.09
N ASP A 21 -3.46 -4.34 -11.35
CA ASP A 21 -4.63 -3.58 -11.84
C ASP A 21 -5.91 -4.43 -11.92
N ILE A 22 -6.24 -5.08 -10.80
CA ILE A 22 -7.46 -5.85 -10.54
C ILE A 22 -7.92 -5.56 -9.11
N ARG A 23 -9.14 -6.01 -8.78
CA ARG A 23 -9.63 -5.94 -7.39
C ARG A 23 -8.83 -6.84 -6.46
N GLY A 24 -8.94 -8.16 -6.65
CA GLY A 24 -8.19 -9.19 -5.92
C GLY A 24 -8.16 -8.97 -4.39
N LEU A 25 -7.04 -9.36 -3.77
CA LEU A 25 -6.82 -9.22 -2.32
C LEU A 25 -6.66 -7.76 -1.87
N ALA A 26 -6.28 -6.86 -2.79
CA ALA A 26 -6.14 -5.44 -2.47
C ALA A 26 -7.48 -4.75 -2.19
N GLU A 27 -8.59 -5.29 -2.69
CA GLU A 27 -9.91 -4.65 -2.55
C GLU A 27 -10.33 -4.50 -1.09
N GLN A 28 -10.03 -5.50 -0.26
CA GLN A 28 -10.34 -5.44 1.17
C GLN A 28 -9.60 -4.29 1.85
N ILE A 29 -8.36 -4.02 1.44
CA ILE A 29 -7.54 -2.92 1.95
C ILE A 29 -8.11 -1.58 1.46
N ARG A 30 -8.46 -1.47 0.16
CA ARG A 30 -9.08 -0.26 -0.41
C ARG A 30 -10.37 0.11 0.33
N LEU A 31 -11.26 -0.86 0.55
CA LEU A 31 -12.52 -0.64 1.26
C LEU A 31 -12.26 -0.18 2.70
N LEU A 32 -11.35 -0.84 3.43
CA LEU A 32 -11.02 -0.48 4.81
C LEU A 32 -10.49 0.96 4.92
N LEU A 33 -9.53 1.34 4.07
CA LEU A 33 -8.95 2.68 4.07
C LEU A 33 -10.00 3.74 3.67
N THR A 34 -10.81 3.44 2.67
CA THR A 34 -11.87 4.35 2.19
C THR A 34 -12.96 4.56 3.25
N ASP A 35 -13.44 3.49 3.88
CA ASP A 35 -14.47 3.54 4.93
C ASP A 35 -14.02 4.41 6.12
N ASN A 36 -12.74 4.32 6.47
CA ASN A 36 -12.13 5.12 7.53
C ASN A 36 -11.66 6.52 7.09
N ARG A 37 -11.91 6.91 5.82
CA ARG A 37 -11.46 8.18 5.23
C ARG A 37 -9.95 8.41 5.35
N ILE A 38 -9.16 7.34 5.29
CA ILE A 38 -7.70 7.41 5.30
C ILE A 38 -7.23 7.60 3.86
N PRO A 39 -6.56 8.73 3.52
CA PRO A 39 -6.01 8.93 2.19
C PRO A 39 -4.81 8.00 1.96
N PHE A 40 -4.75 7.38 0.79
CA PHE A 40 -3.65 6.53 0.36
C PHE A 40 -3.36 6.73 -1.12
N ASP A 41 -2.11 6.57 -1.52
CA ASP A 41 -1.71 6.45 -2.92
C ASP A 41 -1.81 5.00 -3.38
N GLU A 42 -1.97 4.78 -4.68
CA GLU A 42 -2.04 3.44 -5.26
C GLU A 42 -1.08 3.31 -6.43
N ILE A 43 -0.22 2.28 -6.38
CA ILE A 43 0.65 1.86 -7.50
C ILE A 43 0.07 0.57 -8.06
N ARG A 44 -0.29 0.61 -9.34
CA ARG A 44 -0.88 -0.53 -10.05
C ARG A 44 0.12 -1.10 -11.04
N ILE A 45 0.47 -2.36 -10.83
CA ILE A 45 1.30 -3.14 -11.74
C ILE A 45 0.43 -3.61 -12.90
N LYS A 46 0.85 -3.30 -14.13
CA LYS A 46 0.05 -3.48 -15.34
C LYS A 46 0.48 -4.67 -16.18
N SER A 47 1.71 -5.14 -16.02
CA SER A 47 2.24 -6.27 -16.80
C SER A 47 3.02 -7.25 -15.94
N GLU A 48 3.14 -8.48 -16.46
CA GLU A 48 3.98 -9.51 -15.87
C GLU A 48 5.47 -9.12 -15.92
N ASP A 49 5.91 -8.43 -16.97
CA ASP A 49 7.29 -7.94 -17.08
C ASP A 49 7.61 -6.93 -15.96
N GLU A 50 6.73 -5.94 -15.75
CA GLU A 50 6.86 -4.97 -14.65
C GLU A 50 6.91 -5.68 -13.30
N TRP A 51 6.06 -6.69 -13.10
CA TRP A 51 6.09 -7.49 -11.88
C TRP A 51 7.40 -8.25 -11.71
N ASN A 52 7.87 -8.93 -12.74
CA ASN A 52 9.09 -9.73 -12.70
C ASN A 52 10.33 -8.89 -12.38
N GLU A 53 10.40 -7.64 -12.86
CA GLU A 53 11.48 -6.71 -12.56
C GLU A 53 11.55 -6.33 -11.08
N ILE A 54 10.39 -6.15 -10.43
CA ILE A 54 10.33 -5.63 -9.06
C ILE A 54 10.06 -6.68 -8.00
N LYS A 55 9.66 -7.91 -8.38
CA LYS A 55 9.22 -8.98 -7.47
C LYS A 55 10.20 -9.28 -6.35
N GLU A 56 11.49 -9.36 -6.66
CA GLU A 56 12.54 -9.66 -5.68
C GLU A 56 12.69 -8.56 -4.62
N SER A 57 12.21 -7.33 -4.91
CA SER A 57 12.21 -6.23 -3.95
C SER A 57 11.07 -6.32 -2.92
N PHE A 58 10.09 -7.21 -3.11
CA PHE A 58 8.97 -7.40 -2.20
C PHE A 58 9.26 -8.53 -1.21
N VAL A 59 8.82 -8.35 0.03
CA VAL A 59 8.96 -9.36 1.07
C VAL A 59 8.18 -10.61 0.62
N PHE A 60 8.87 -11.76 0.63
CA PHE A 60 8.39 -13.04 0.09
C PHE A 60 8.04 -13.05 -1.41
N GLY A 61 8.33 -11.97 -2.16
CA GLY A 61 7.97 -11.86 -3.56
C GLY A 61 6.46 -11.92 -3.80
N GLN A 62 5.68 -11.28 -2.91
CA GLN A 62 4.22 -11.33 -2.91
C GLN A 62 3.58 -9.94 -2.86
N LEU A 63 2.30 -9.92 -3.26
CA LEU A 63 1.41 -8.76 -3.24
C LEU A 63 0.02 -9.21 -2.74
N PRO A 64 -0.81 -8.34 -2.16
CA PRO A 64 -0.63 -6.88 -2.02
C PRO A 64 0.45 -6.49 -1.03
N CYS A 65 0.98 -5.28 -1.20
CA CYS A 65 1.90 -4.67 -0.24
C CYS A 65 1.36 -3.29 0.15
N LEU A 66 1.19 -3.07 1.45
CA LEU A 66 0.91 -1.76 2.02
C LEU A 66 2.23 -1.16 2.50
N LYS A 67 2.61 -0.01 1.96
CA LYS A 67 3.78 0.75 2.39
C LYS A 67 3.32 1.85 3.35
N ASP A 68 3.80 1.82 4.60
CA ASP A 68 3.63 2.86 5.62
C ASP A 68 4.95 3.64 5.72
N ASP A 69 5.00 4.81 5.08
CA ASP A 69 6.23 5.58 4.90
C ASP A 69 7.32 4.71 4.24
N ASP A 70 8.43 4.37 4.91
CA ASP A 70 9.48 3.50 4.33
C ASP A 70 9.29 2.00 4.64
N VAL A 71 8.26 1.63 5.40
CA VAL A 71 8.05 0.25 5.86
C VAL A 71 7.09 -0.50 4.94
N LYS A 72 7.54 -1.65 4.41
CA LYS A 72 6.70 -2.57 3.62
C LYS A 72 5.99 -3.57 4.54
N ILE A 73 4.66 -3.62 4.45
CA ILE A 73 3.79 -4.56 5.14
C ILE A 73 3.17 -5.48 4.08
N VAL A 74 3.35 -6.80 4.24
CA VAL A 74 2.86 -7.87 3.37
C VAL A 74 2.11 -8.92 4.17
#